data_AF-A0A1Y2S8Y1-F1
#
_entry.id   AF-A0A1Y2S8Y1-F1
#
_cell.length_a   1.000
_cell.length_b   1.000
_cell.length_c   1.000
_cell.angle_alpha   90.00
_cell.angle_beta   90.00
_cell.angle_gamma   90.00
#
_symmetry.space_group_name_H-M   'P 1'
#
loop_
_entity.id
_entity.type
_entity.pdbx_description
1 polymer ?
#
loop_
_entity_poly.entity_id
_entity_poly.type
_entity_poly.pdbx_seq_one_letter_code
_entity_poly.pdbx_strand_id
1 'polypeptide(L)'
;MPTGTAFEFDARGNSILHVEGDSHHSTTGDIENHSGGNIINNAGNHLTERVGGFWRINVSGSAYIDATSIHLNKGAGVVTAECLCSFTGRPHTDFSLRVTAGK
;
A
#
# COMPACT_ATOMS: atom_id res chain seq x y z
N MET A 1 -17.66 -23.74 16.20
CA MET A 1 -17.52 -22.42 16.85
C MET A 1 -18.91 -21.82 16.92
N PRO A 2 -19.39 -21.35 18.09
CA PRO A 2 -20.63 -20.58 18.11
C PRO A 2 -20.43 -19.30 17.28
N THR A 3 -21.52 -18.87 16.63
CA THR A 3 -21.63 -17.73 15.72
C THR A 3 -21.41 -16.40 16.46
N GLY A 4 -20.15 -16.03 16.68
CA GLY A 4 -19.80 -14.78 17.36
C GLY A 4 -18.33 -14.36 17.17
N THR A 5 -18.04 -13.09 17.46
CA THR A 5 -16.67 -12.54 17.59
C THR A 5 -15.89 -13.27 18.69
N ALA A 6 -14.64 -13.68 18.41
CA ALA A 6 -13.80 -14.41 19.34
C ALA A 6 -12.30 -14.11 19.16
N PHE A 7 -11.54 -14.18 20.26
CA PHE A 7 -10.08 -14.19 20.24
C PHE A 7 -9.59 -15.47 20.92
N GLU A 8 -8.82 -16.27 20.19
CA GLU A 8 -8.48 -17.65 20.55
C GLU A 8 -6.99 -17.92 20.39
N PHE A 9 -6.47 -18.83 21.22
CA PHE A 9 -5.15 -19.42 21.07
C PHE A 9 -5.28 -20.93 20.92
N ASP A 10 -4.66 -21.52 19.89
CA ASP A 10 -4.63 -22.97 19.75
C ASP A 10 -3.48 -23.61 20.57
N ALA A 11 -3.51 -24.92 20.73
CA ALA A 11 -2.50 -25.66 21.49
C ALA A 11 -1.08 -25.58 20.89
N ARG A 12 -0.94 -25.07 19.66
CA ARG A 12 0.35 -24.83 18.98
C ARG A 12 0.81 -23.38 19.14
N GLY A 13 0.05 -22.54 19.84
CA GLY A 13 0.35 -21.14 20.08
C GLY A 13 -0.12 -20.17 18.99
N ASN A 14 -0.93 -20.63 18.02
CA ASN A 14 -1.49 -19.74 17.01
C ASN A 14 -2.56 -18.85 17.65
N SER A 15 -2.51 -17.54 17.41
CA SER A 15 -3.57 -16.60 17.80
C SER A 15 -4.54 -16.36 16.65
N ILE A 16 -5.84 -16.38 16.92
CA ILE A 16 -6.90 -16.14 15.94
C ILE A 16 -7.86 -15.08 16.50
N LEU A 17 -8.05 -13.98 15.78
CA LEU A 17 -9.10 -13.00 16.05
C LEU A 17 -10.15 -13.10 14.95
N HIS A 18 -11.39 -13.42 15.31
CA HIS A 18 -12.55 -13.38 14.44
C HIS A 18 -13.50 -12.29 14.92
N VAL A 19 -13.98 -11.45 14.01
CA VAL A 19 -14.95 -10.38 14.29
C VAL A 19 -16.08 -10.48 13.28
N GLU A 20 -17.33 -10.65 13.75
CA GLU A 20 -18.50 -10.72 12.86
C GLU A 20 -18.99 -9.35 12.39
N GLY A 21 -18.79 -8.32 13.24
CA GLY A 21 -19.10 -6.93 12.94
C GLY A 21 -17.85 -6.12 12.57
N ASP A 22 -17.87 -4.83 12.92
CA ASP A 22 -16.76 -3.92 12.64
C ASP A 22 -15.64 -4.05 13.68
N SER A 23 -14.39 -3.86 13.22
CA SER A 23 -13.21 -3.78 14.09
C SER A 23 -12.57 -2.40 13.96
N HIS A 24 -12.44 -1.70 15.08
CA HIS A 24 -11.79 -0.39 15.17
C HIS A 24 -10.54 -0.50 16.04
N HIS A 25 -9.37 -0.22 15.46
CA HIS A 25 -8.10 -0.18 16.17
C HIS A 25 -7.51 1.23 16.08
N SER A 26 -7.23 1.85 17.23
CA SER A 26 -6.66 3.19 17.33
C SER A 26 -5.53 3.19 18.35
N THR A 27 -4.42 3.84 18.00
CA THR A 27 -3.26 4.00 18.88
C THR A 27 -2.79 5.46 18.77
N THR A 28 -2.51 6.09 19.92
CA THR A 28 -1.99 7.47 19.97
C THR A 28 -0.47 7.54 19.81
N GLY A 29 0.23 6.49 20.24
CA GLY A 29 1.66 6.33 20.03
C GLY A 29 1.98 5.57 18.75
N ASP A 30 3.14 4.93 18.73
CA ASP A 30 3.65 4.18 17.59
C ASP A 30 3.09 2.75 17.56
N ILE A 31 2.93 2.19 16.35
CA ILE A 31 2.65 0.77 16.11
C ILE A 31 3.78 0.20 15.28
N GLU A 32 4.38 -0.90 15.75
CA GLU A 32 5.36 -1.69 15.01
C GLU A 32 4.82 -3.12 14.82
N ASN A 33 4.75 -3.57 13.58
CA ASN A 33 4.35 -4.93 13.23
C ASN A 33 5.54 -5.64 12.57
N HIS A 34 5.92 -6.80 13.12
CA HIS A 34 6.98 -7.64 12.57
C HIS A 34 6.45 -9.06 12.33
N SER A 35 6.70 -9.59 11.15
CA SER A 35 6.45 -10.99 10.82
C SER A 35 7.74 -11.62 10.32
N GLY A 36 8.13 -12.75 10.91
CA GLY A 36 9.24 -13.56 10.40
C GLY A 36 8.86 -14.37 9.15
N GLY A 37 7.57 -14.41 8.80
CA GLY A 37 7.03 -15.03 7.60
C GLY A 37 6.27 -14.04 6.74
N ASN A 38 5.22 -14.53 6.06
CA ASN A 38 4.42 -13.72 5.16
C ASN A 38 3.34 -12.92 5.91
N ILE A 39 2.92 -11.80 5.32
CA ILE A 39 1.70 -11.05 5.69
C ILE A 39 0.77 -11.07 4.47
N ILE A 40 -0.48 -11.47 4.67
CA ILE A 40 -1.50 -11.54 3.61
C ILE A 40 -2.70 -10.72 4.06
N ASN A 41 -2.96 -9.62 3.36
CA ASN A 41 -4.13 -8.75 3.60
C ASN A 41 -5.12 -8.93 2.44
N ASN A 42 -6.31 -9.46 2.74
CA ASN A 42 -7.39 -9.60 1.76
C ASN A 42 -8.57 -8.68 2.15
N ALA A 43 -8.90 -7.72 1.30
CA ALA A 43 -10.02 -6.81 1.50
C ALA A 43 -11.06 -7.05 0.40
N GLY A 44 -12.30 -7.40 0.80
CA GLY A 44 -13.38 -7.70 -0.17
C GLY A 44 -13.87 -6.50 -0.98
N ASN A 45 -13.62 -5.27 -0.51
CA ASN A 45 -13.99 -4.03 -1.18
C ASN A 45 -12.76 -3.13 -1.41
N HIS A 46 -12.40 -2.33 -0.40
CA HIS A 46 -11.33 -1.34 -0.50
C HIS A 46 -10.36 -1.46 0.67
N LEU A 47 -9.06 -1.34 0.35
CA LEU A 47 -8.00 -1.07 1.32
C LEU A 47 -7.56 0.39 1.11
N THR A 48 -7.60 1.21 2.16
CA THR A 48 -7.24 2.63 2.08
C THR A 48 -6.28 2.98 3.20
N GLU A 49 -5.12 3.55 2.84
CA GLU A 49 -4.14 4.07 3.78
C GLU A 49 -4.04 5.59 3.66
N ARG A 50 -4.06 6.29 4.79
CA ARG A 50 -3.80 7.73 4.86
C ARG A 50 -2.56 7.97 5.70
N VAL A 51 -1.48 8.39 5.05
CA VAL A 51 -0.20 8.69 5.70
C VAL A 51 0.02 10.19 5.75
N GLY A 52 0.19 10.75 6.95
CA GLY A 52 0.45 12.19 7.13
C GLY A 52 1.87 12.61 6.74
N GLY A 53 2.83 11.68 6.84
CA GLY A 53 4.23 11.83 6.43
C GLY A 53 4.59 10.97 5.22
N PHE A 54 5.68 10.21 5.32
CA PHE A 54 6.15 9.36 4.23
C PHE A 54 5.52 7.97 4.27
N TRP A 55 4.99 7.53 3.12
CA TRP A 55 4.72 6.12 2.86
C TRP A 55 5.93 5.52 2.13
N ARG A 56 6.69 4.66 2.80
CA ARG A 56 7.90 4.05 2.26
C ARG A 56 7.74 2.54 2.17
N ILE A 57 7.83 2.02 0.95
CA ILE A 57 7.86 0.58 0.67
C ILE A 57 9.29 0.23 0.25
N ASN A 58 9.95 -0.64 1.01
CA ASN A 58 11.30 -1.13 0.67
C ASN A 58 11.23 -2.63 0.44
N VAL A 59 11.44 -3.05 -0.81
CA VAL A 59 11.35 -4.44 -1.24
C VAL A 59 12.70 -4.82 -1.84
N SER A 60 13.32 -5.88 -1.32
CA SER A 60 14.60 -6.38 -1.84
C SER A 60 14.45 -7.16 -3.15
N GLY A 61 13.31 -7.84 -3.32
CA GLY A 61 12.93 -8.54 -4.54
C GLY A 61 12.14 -7.65 -5.50
N SER A 62 10.95 -8.10 -5.89
CA SER A 62 10.08 -7.39 -6.83
C SER A 62 8.77 -6.97 -6.17
N ALA A 63 8.30 -5.77 -6.50
CA ALA A 63 6.97 -5.29 -6.15
C ALA A 63 6.07 -5.40 -7.40
N TYR A 64 4.97 -6.13 -7.28
CA TYR A 64 3.97 -6.30 -8.33
C TYR A 64 2.69 -5.54 -7.94
N ILE A 65 2.11 -4.82 -8.91
CA ILE A 65 0.82 -4.13 -8.76
C ILE A 65 -0.03 -4.49 -9.96
N ASP A 66 -0.88 -5.50 -9.79
CA ASP A 66 -1.83 -5.93 -10.80
C ASP A 66 -3.18 -5.25 -10.57
N ALA A 67 -3.48 -4.25 -11.38
CA ALA A 67 -4.71 -3.48 -11.27
C ALA A 67 -5.24 -3.08 -12.65
N THR A 68 -6.55 -2.91 -12.77
CA THR A 68 -7.18 -2.39 -14.00
C THR A 68 -6.66 -0.99 -14.35
N SER A 69 -6.39 -0.15 -13.35
CA SER A 69 -5.71 1.14 -13.52
C SER A 69 -4.87 1.51 -12.31
N ILE A 70 -3.76 2.23 -12.55
CA ILE A 70 -2.89 2.76 -11.50
C ILE A 70 -2.79 4.28 -11.71
N HIS A 71 -3.25 5.05 -10.72
CA HIS A 71 -3.25 6.51 -10.76
C HIS A 71 -2.20 7.07 -9.81
N LEU A 72 -0.98 7.29 -10.31
CA LEU A 72 0.04 8.01 -9.57
C LEU A 72 -0.12 9.53 -9.79
N ASN A 73 0.11 10.32 -8.74
CA ASN A 73 -0.02 11.79 -8.78
C ASN A 73 -1.36 12.27 -9.42
N LYS A 74 -2.48 11.63 -9.06
CA LYS A 74 -3.82 11.93 -9.59
C LYS A 74 -3.93 11.80 -11.12
N GLY A 75 -3.09 10.99 -11.74
CA GLY A 75 -3.03 10.81 -13.20
C GLY A 75 -2.30 11.94 -13.93
N ALA A 76 -1.73 12.93 -13.23
CA ALA A 76 -0.84 13.91 -13.83
C ALA A 76 0.56 13.32 -13.88
N GLY A 77 1.17 13.26 -15.08
CA GLY A 77 2.56 12.86 -15.36
C GLY A 77 3.13 11.73 -14.49
N VAL A 78 3.41 10.56 -15.05
CA VAL A 78 3.81 9.39 -14.24
C VAL A 78 5.30 9.06 -14.36
N VAL A 79 5.97 9.57 -15.39
CA VAL A 79 7.38 9.24 -15.66
C VAL A 79 8.22 10.49 -15.53
N THR A 80 9.40 10.40 -14.93
CA THR A 80 10.43 11.44 -15.12
C THR A 80 11.25 11.05 -16.34
N ALA A 81 11.38 11.97 -17.30
CA ALA A 81 12.32 11.78 -18.40
C ALA A 81 13.02 13.09 -18.74
N GLU A 82 14.19 12.97 -19.35
CA GLU A 82 14.96 14.09 -19.90
C GLU A 82 14.59 14.37 -21.38
N CYS A 83 13.54 13.72 -21.90
CA CYS A 83 13.10 13.89 -23.28
C CYS A 83 12.48 15.28 -23.47
N LEU A 84 13.10 16.10 -24.34
CA LEU A 84 12.55 17.38 -24.75
C LEU A 84 11.79 17.20 -26.07
N CYS A 85 10.63 17.83 -26.17
CA CYS A 85 9.84 17.89 -27.38
C CYS A 85 10.66 18.52 -28.51
N SER A 86 10.85 17.81 -29.62
CA SER A 86 11.55 18.34 -30.79
C SER A 86 10.87 19.58 -31.39
N PHE A 87 9.55 19.71 -31.19
CA PHE A 87 8.77 20.84 -31.72
C PHE A 87 8.78 22.06 -30.79
N THR A 88 8.74 21.87 -29.48
CA THR A 88 8.59 22.97 -28.51
C THR A 88 9.85 23.27 -27.71
N GLY A 89 10.84 22.37 -27.71
CA GLY A 89 12.04 22.44 -26.86
C GLY A 89 11.75 22.27 -25.36
N ARG A 90 10.49 22.01 -24.97
CA ARG A 90 10.07 21.83 -23.58
C ARG A 90 9.88 20.34 -23.26
N PRO A 91 9.99 19.92 -21.98
CA PRO A 91 9.63 18.56 -21.59
C PRO A 91 8.21 18.22 -22.01
N HIS A 92 7.96 16.97 -22.43
CA HIS A 92 6.60 16.52 -22.72
C HIS A 92 5.73 16.57 -21.44
N THR A 93 4.43 16.84 -21.61
CA THR A 93 3.48 17.06 -20.50
C THR A 93 3.14 15.80 -19.70
N ASP A 94 3.45 14.63 -20.24
CA ASP A 94 3.38 13.32 -19.58
C ASP A 94 4.48 13.09 -18.55
N PHE A 95 5.45 14.02 -18.43
CA PHE A 95 6.47 13.93 -17.40
C PHE A 95 6.06 14.50 -16.05
N SER A 96 6.32 13.74 -14.98
CA SER A 96 6.09 14.19 -13.61
C SER A 96 7.27 14.94 -13.04
N LEU A 97 7.01 16.00 -12.28
CA LEU A 97 7.95 16.50 -11.27
C LEU A 97 7.76 15.81 -9.91
N ARG A 98 6.73 14.97 -9.76
CA ARG A 98 6.33 14.37 -8.47
C ARG A 98 6.54 12.86 -8.42
N VAL A 99 6.33 12.18 -9.54
CA VAL A 99 6.62 10.75 -9.71
C VAL A 99 7.98 10.64 -10.39
N THR A 100 9.00 10.34 -9.60
CA THR A 100 10.35 10.11 -10.12
C THR A 100 10.63 8.62 -10.22
N ALA A 101 11.20 8.16 -11.34
CA ALA A 101 11.77 6.81 -11.42
C ALA A 101 13.17 6.86 -10.81
N GLY A 102 13.53 5.85 -10.01
CA GLY A 102 14.90 5.71 -9.52
C GLY A 102 15.86 5.55 -10.70
N LYS A 103 16.97 6.30 -10.69
CA LYS A 103 18.11 6.04 -11.58
C LYS A 103 18.90 4.84 -11.09
#